data_AF-A0A525J1W0-F1
#
_entry.id   AF-A0A525J1W0-F1
#
_cell.length_a   1.000
_cell.length_b   1.000
_cell.length_c   1.000
_cell.angle_alpha   90.00
_cell.angle_beta   90.00
_cell.angle_gamma   90.00
#
_symmetry.space_group_name_H-M   'P 1'
#
loop_
_entity.id
_entity.type
_entity.pdbx_description
1 polymer ?
#
loop_
_entity_poly.entity_id
_entity_poly.type
_entity_poly.pdbx_seq_one_letter_code
_entity_poly.pdbx_strand_id
1 'polypeptide(L)'
;MVANGHLIKDLTYNVSTNIYYAEINTGGVLLPGAVGVLGSRSAVEGGGRFSLNWQATPNDSLQFSGQMNARRLTPQGYMDPSFLTFAGYRHKFSDKLAGVITVQDVFNSFSQKSFIDTPQLRDVSLGRGRSQGAYFGFAWTFGAPPKRPPPPPAPEPEAEAIHG
;
A
#
# COMPACT_ATOMS: atom_id res chain seq x y z
N MET A 1 -1.64 -5.11 11.88
CA MET A 1 -0.25 -5.04 12.37
C MET A 1 0.54 -4.06 11.50
N VAL A 2 1.50 -3.34 12.08
CA VAL A 2 2.33 -2.36 11.36
C VAL A 2 3.76 -2.53 11.84
N ALA A 3 4.72 -2.48 10.92
CA ALA A 3 6.15 -2.45 11.19
C ALA A 3 6.79 -1.38 10.33
N ASN A 4 7.63 -0.53 10.92
CA ASN A 4 8.33 0.51 10.21
C ASN A 4 9.68 0.80 10.87
N GLY A 5 10.66 1.22 10.08
CA GLY A 5 11.99 1.52 10.58
C GLY A 5 12.99 1.83 9.49
N HIS A 6 14.25 1.91 9.90
CA HIS A 6 15.40 2.08 9.01
C HIS A 6 16.05 0.70 8.81
N LEU A 7 16.23 0.27 7.56
CA LEU A 7 17.05 -0.91 7.24
C LEU A 7 18.53 -0.55 7.26
N ILE A 8 18.85 0.58 6.67
CA ILE A 8 20.14 1.27 6.76
C ILE A 8 19.86 2.77 6.93
N LYS A 9 20.91 3.57 7.16
CA LYS A 9 20.79 5.01 7.43
C LYS A 9 19.85 5.75 6.46
N ASP A 10 19.95 5.43 5.17
CA ASP A 10 19.22 6.12 4.10
C ASP A 10 18.06 5.30 3.50
N LEU A 11 17.78 4.10 4.03
CA LEU A 11 16.72 3.21 3.54
C LEU A 11 15.71 2.96 4.66
N THR A 12 14.47 3.37 4.41
CA THR A 12 13.35 3.16 5.33
C THR A 12 12.35 2.18 4.76
N TYR A 13 11.67 1.47 5.64
CA TYR A 13 10.55 0.62 5.28
C TYR A 13 9.33 0.90 6.14
N ASN A 14 8.18 0.62 5.55
CA ASN A 14 6.90 0.53 6.22
C ASN A 14 6.17 -0.69 5.65
N VAL A 15 5.63 -1.53 6.52
CA VAL A 15 4.80 -2.67 6.18
C VAL A 15 3.60 -2.61 7.10
N SER A 16 2.40 -2.70 6.53
CA SER A 16 1.15 -2.77 7.28
C SER A 16 0.31 -3.91 6.74
N THR A 17 -0.30 -4.66 7.64
CA THR A 17 -1.17 -5.78 7.30
C THR A 17 -2.43 -5.72 8.16
N ASN A 18 -3.54 -6.17 7.60
CA ASN A 18 -4.77 -6.41 8.33
C ASN A 18 -5.23 -7.82 8.00
N ILE A 19 -5.56 -8.59 9.02
CA ILE A 19 -6.06 -9.96 8.90
C ILE A 19 -7.29 -10.02 9.79
N TYR A 20 -8.39 -10.55 9.27
CA TYR A 20 -9.67 -10.65 9.96
C TYR A 20 -10.38 -11.93 9.58
N TYR A 21 -11.24 -12.41 10.48
CA TYR A 21 -12.14 -13.52 10.21
C TYR A 21 -13.44 -12.94 9.65
N ALA A 22 -13.76 -13.30 8.41
CA ALA A 22 -15.01 -12.93 7.76
C ALA A 22 -15.99 -14.10 7.86
N GLU A 23 -17.22 -13.82 8.26
CA GLU A 23 -18.33 -14.77 8.22
C GLU A 23 -19.51 -14.15 7.47
N ILE A 24 -20.08 -14.92 6.56
CA ILE A 24 -21.30 -14.59 5.83
C ILE A 24 -22.36 -15.58 6.31
N ASN A 25 -23.33 -15.08 7.05
CA ASN A 25 -24.52 -15.83 7.45
C ASN A 25 -25.73 -15.27 6.70
N THR A 26 -26.26 -16.04 5.76
CA THR A 26 -27.43 -15.69 4.95
C THR A 26 -28.75 -16.04 5.62
N GLY A 27 -28.74 -16.60 6.84
CA GLY A 27 -29.95 -16.90 7.62
C GLY A 27 -30.95 -17.82 6.92
N GLY A 28 -30.52 -18.56 5.88
CA GLY A 28 -31.41 -19.32 5.01
C GLY A 28 -32.27 -18.48 4.06
N VAL A 29 -32.07 -17.17 3.99
CA VAL A 29 -32.83 -16.26 3.12
C VAL A 29 -32.27 -16.30 1.69
N LEU A 30 -33.17 -16.45 0.71
CA LEU A 30 -32.84 -16.32 -0.71
C LEU A 30 -32.51 -14.85 -1.01
N LEU A 31 -31.25 -14.56 -1.29
CA LEU A 31 -30.85 -13.24 -1.79
C LEU A 31 -31.29 -13.10 -3.25
N PRO A 32 -31.87 -11.95 -3.67
CA PRO A 32 -32.14 -11.70 -5.08
C PRO A 32 -30.85 -11.83 -5.91
N GLY A 33 -30.82 -12.78 -6.86
CA GLY A 33 -29.63 -13.10 -7.65
C GLY A 33 -28.72 -14.20 -7.08
N ALA A 34 -29.05 -14.79 -5.93
CA ALA A 34 -28.42 -16.02 -5.44
C ALA A 34 -29.20 -17.25 -5.92
N VAL A 35 -28.52 -18.14 -6.63
CA VAL A 35 -29.06 -19.44 -7.03
C VAL A 35 -28.91 -20.42 -5.85
N GLY A 36 -29.91 -20.46 -4.97
CA GLY A 36 -30.01 -21.46 -3.89
C GLY A 36 -29.89 -20.92 -2.46
N VAL A 37 -30.14 -21.80 -1.48
CA VAL A 37 -29.96 -21.51 -0.04
C VAL A 37 -28.47 -21.50 0.27
N LEU A 38 -27.93 -20.32 0.52
CA LEU A 38 -26.55 -20.17 0.95
C LEU A 38 -26.49 -20.52 2.45
N GLY A 39 -25.59 -21.44 2.83
CA GLY A 39 -25.28 -21.74 4.22
C GLY A 39 -24.33 -20.70 4.85
N SER A 40 -24.08 -20.78 6.16
CA SER A 40 -23.04 -19.96 6.77
C SER A 40 -21.67 -20.33 6.22
N ARG A 41 -20.86 -19.33 5.85
CA ARG A 41 -19.52 -19.53 5.32
C ARG A 41 -18.56 -18.56 5.96
N SER A 42 -17.34 -19.01 6.21
CA SER A 42 -16.30 -18.17 6.80
C SER A 42 -14.95 -18.36 6.13
N ALA A 43 -14.12 -17.32 6.21
CA ALA A 43 -12.76 -17.32 5.72
C ALA A 43 -11.89 -16.37 6.55
N VAL A 44 -10.60 -16.69 6.66
CA VAL A 44 -9.60 -15.72 7.11
C VAL A 44 -9.22 -14.87 5.90
N GLU A 45 -9.53 -13.60 5.98
CA GLU A 45 -9.26 -12.62 4.94
C GLU A 45 -8.23 -11.61 5.42
N GLY A 46 -7.71 -10.83 4.49
CA GLY A 46 -6.76 -9.80 4.85
C GLY A 46 -6.22 -9.05 3.65
N GLY A 47 -5.31 -8.15 3.96
CA GLY A 47 -4.59 -7.36 2.97
C GLY A 47 -3.37 -6.73 3.61
N GLY A 48 -2.49 -6.24 2.76
CA GLY A 48 -1.25 -5.63 3.20
C GLY A 48 -0.80 -4.54 2.26
N ARG A 49 -0.01 -3.63 2.81
CA ARG A 49 0.73 -2.61 2.06
C ARG A 49 2.15 -2.62 2.54
N PHE A 50 3.07 -2.41 1.63
CA PHE A 50 4.47 -2.17 1.97
C PHE A 50 5.01 -1.01 1.15
N SER A 51 6.00 -0.33 1.71
CA SER A 51 6.77 0.71 1.03
C SER A 51 8.21 0.69 1.52
N LEU A 52 9.13 0.85 0.58
CA LEU A 52 10.55 1.06 0.78
C LEU A 52 10.87 2.43 0.20
N ASN A 53 11.53 3.28 0.98
CA ASN A 53 12.00 4.59 0.52
C ASN A 53 13.50 4.68 0.75
N TRP A 54 14.24 4.91 -0.34
CA TRP A 54 15.69 4.99 -0.33
C TRP A 54 16.15 6.36 -0.82
N GLN A 55 16.93 7.06 0.01
CA GLN A 55 17.66 8.25 -0.40
C GLN A 55 19.06 7.83 -0.86
N ALA A 56 19.21 7.48 -2.13
CA ALA A 56 20.48 6.96 -2.67
C ALA A 56 21.59 8.02 -2.66
N THR A 57 21.25 9.27 -2.97
CA THR A 57 22.13 10.45 -2.86
C THR A 57 21.30 11.62 -2.32
N PRO A 58 21.90 12.77 -1.94
CA PRO A 58 21.12 13.96 -1.57
C PRO A 58 20.15 14.47 -2.65
N ASN A 59 20.35 14.08 -3.92
CA ASN A 59 19.54 14.49 -5.06
C ASN A 59 18.67 13.36 -5.62
N ASP A 60 18.95 12.09 -5.29
CA ASP A 60 18.30 10.92 -5.85
C ASP A 60 17.50 10.17 -4.79
N SER A 61 16.19 10.05 -4.99
CA SER A 61 15.34 9.20 -4.16
C SER A 61 14.60 8.15 -4.99
N LEU A 62 14.53 6.96 -4.42
CA LEU A 62 13.86 5.80 -4.97
C LEU A 62 12.76 5.37 -4.00
N GLN A 63 11.62 4.99 -4.54
CA GLN A 63 10.51 4.46 -3.77
C GLN A 63 10.04 3.17 -4.42
N PHE A 64 9.77 2.16 -3.62
CA PHE A 64 9.16 0.93 -4.09
C PHE A 64 8.04 0.54 -3.13
N SER A 65 6.83 0.40 -3.63
CA SER A 65 5.67 0.11 -2.79
C SER A 65 4.76 -0.90 -3.46
N GLY A 66 3.84 -1.45 -2.68
CA GLY A 66 2.81 -2.28 -3.23
C GLY A 66 1.70 -2.56 -2.23
N GLN A 67 0.64 -3.12 -2.77
CA GLN A 67 -0.53 -3.54 -2.01
C GLN A 67 -0.93 -4.95 -2.43
N MET A 68 -1.32 -5.75 -1.45
CA MET A 68 -1.89 -7.07 -1.63
C MET A 68 -3.27 -7.13 -1.02
N ASN A 69 -4.17 -7.85 -1.68
CA ASN A 69 -5.41 -8.32 -1.10
C ASN A 69 -5.33 -9.84 -1.06
N ALA A 70 -5.64 -10.44 0.08
CA ALA A 70 -5.74 -11.89 0.20
C ALA A 70 -7.01 -12.40 -0.50
N ARG A 71 -7.18 -13.72 -0.51
CA ARG A 71 -8.43 -14.32 -0.96
C ARG A 71 -9.59 -13.79 -0.11
N ARG A 72 -10.66 -13.38 -0.77
CA ARG A 72 -11.87 -12.84 -0.14
C ARG A 72 -13.08 -13.70 -0.46
N LEU A 73 -13.86 -14.04 0.55
CA LEU A 73 -15.10 -14.78 0.43
C LEU A 73 -16.18 -13.92 -0.23
N THR A 74 -17.01 -14.54 -1.06
CA THR A 74 -18.22 -13.93 -1.57
C THR A 74 -19.44 -14.80 -1.25
N PRO A 75 -20.66 -14.26 -1.32
CA PRO A 75 -21.88 -15.04 -1.11
C PRO A 75 -22.05 -16.18 -2.10
N GLN A 76 -21.32 -16.24 -3.22
CA GLN A 76 -21.45 -17.33 -4.19
C GLN A 76 -20.13 -18.02 -4.54
N GLY A 77 -19.02 -17.66 -3.87
CA GLY A 77 -17.70 -18.22 -4.14
C GLY A 77 -16.60 -17.40 -3.47
N TYR A 78 -15.59 -16.99 -4.22
CA TYR A 78 -14.46 -16.20 -3.69
C TYR A 78 -13.76 -15.37 -4.78
N MET A 79 -12.99 -14.38 -4.35
CA MET A 79 -12.03 -13.66 -5.19
C MET A 79 -10.61 -14.09 -4.86
N ASP A 80 -9.80 -14.37 -5.87
CA ASP A 80 -8.40 -14.74 -5.69
C ASP A 80 -7.55 -13.55 -5.21
N PRO A 81 -6.40 -13.83 -4.58
CA PRO A 81 -5.48 -12.79 -4.16
C PRO A 81 -5.03 -11.93 -5.34
N SER A 82 -4.90 -10.63 -5.09
CA SER A 82 -4.42 -9.65 -6.08
C SER A 82 -3.25 -8.86 -5.52
N PHE A 83 -2.27 -8.54 -6.35
CA PHE A 83 -1.12 -7.73 -5.97
C PHE A 83 -0.90 -6.62 -6.99
N LEU A 84 -0.46 -5.46 -6.51
CA LEU A 84 -0.11 -4.31 -7.35
C LEU A 84 1.11 -3.61 -6.76
N THR A 85 2.09 -3.33 -7.60
CA THR A 85 3.33 -2.65 -7.20
C THR A 85 3.52 -1.32 -7.90
N PHE A 86 4.33 -0.47 -7.29
CA PHE A 86 4.71 0.83 -7.80
C PHE A 86 6.19 1.06 -7.53
N ALA A 87 6.93 1.52 -8.53
CA ALA A 87 8.28 2.03 -8.36
C ALA A 87 8.30 3.51 -8.72
N GLY A 88 9.03 4.30 -7.94
CA GLY A 88 9.25 5.72 -8.16
C GLY A 88 10.73 6.04 -8.14
N TYR A 89 11.16 6.89 -9.05
CA TYR A 89 12.48 7.51 -9.01
C TYR A 89 12.30 9.03 -9.11
N ARG A 90 13.02 9.77 -8.29
CA ARG A 90 13.05 11.22 -8.32
C ARG A 90 14.49 11.70 -8.31
N HIS A 91 14.82 12.53 -9.29
CA HIS A 91 16.09 13.22 -9.38
C HIS A 91 15.90 14.72 -9.20
N LYS A 92 16.66 15.32 -8.30
CA LYS A 92 16.67 16.75 -8.04
C LYS A 92 17.76 17.42 -8.85
N PHE A 93 17.37 18.15 -9.90
CA PHE A 93 18.29 18.95 -10.72
C PHE A 93 18.70 20.26 -10.02
N SER A 94 17.80 20.84 -9.23
CA SER A 94 18.07 22.02 -8.39
C SER A 94 17.09 22.08 -7.22
N ASP A 95 17.24 23.06 -6.33
CA ASP A 95 16.26 23.32 -5.26
C ASP A 95 14.83 23.60 -5.77
N LYS A 96 14.69 23.96 -7.05
CA LYS A 96 13.41 24.32 -7.66
C LYS A 96 12.93 23.33 -8.69
N LEU A 97 13.79 22.45 -9.21
CA LEU A 97 13.46 21.56 -10.33
C LEU A 97 13.82 20.11 -10.01
N ALA A 98 12.85 19.21 -10.22
CA ALA A 98 13.06 17.77 -10.10
C ALA A 98 12.37 17.01 -11.23
N GLY A 99 12.99 15.93 -11.70
CA GLY A 99 12.37 14.92 -12.55
C GLY A 99 11.80 13.80 -11.69
N VAL A 100 10.68 13.22 -12.13
CA VAL A 100 10.03 12.09 -11.48
C VAL A 100 9.66 11.05 -12.53
N ILE A 101 9.98 9.80 -12.25
CA ILE A 101 9.54 8.63 -13.01
C ILE A 101 8.73 7.76 -12.06
N THR A 102 7.60 7.25 -12.53
CA THR A 102 6.78 6.30 -11.77
C THR A 102 6.38 5.16 -12.68
N VAL A 103 6.61 3.93 -12.24
CA VAL A 103 6.21 2.71 -12.91
C VAL A 103 5.13 2.05 -12.08
N GLN A 104 3.96 1.90 -12.65
CA GLN A 104 2.84 1.16 -12.08
C GLN A 104 2.88 -0.29 -12.59
N ASP A 105 2.53 -1.22 -11.69
CA ASP A 105 2.53 -2.66 -11.91
C ASP A 105 3.85 -3.15 -12.52
N VAL A 106 4.93 -2.92 -11.77
CA VAL A 106 6.33 -3.20 -12.19
C VAL A 106 6.49 -4.64 -12.68
N PHE A 107 5.76 -5.58 -12.07
CA PHE A 107 5.84 -7.00 -12.38
C PHE A 107 4.71 -7.51 -13.29
N ASN A 108 3.84 -6.62 -13.80
CA ASN A 108 2.66 -6.99 -14.59
C ASN A 108 1.83 -8.09 -13.91
N SER A 109 1.62 -7.93 -12.60
CA SER A 109 1.08 -8.94 -11.70
C SER A 109 -0.39 -8.74 -11.37
N PHE A 110 -0.92 -7.55 -11.65
CA PHE A 110 -2.28 -7.23 -11.28
C PHE A 110 -3.28 -7.97 -12.16
N SER A 111 -4.09 -8.80 -11.51
CA SER A 111 -5.24 -9.44 -12.11
C SER A 111 -6.36 -9.54 -11.09
N GLN A 112 -7.58 -9.52 -11.59
CA GLN A 112 -8.77 -9.76 -10.79
C GLN A 112 -9.39 -11.07 -11.27
N LYS A 113 -9.48 -12.03 -10.37
CA LYS A 113 -10.09 -13.32 -10.68
C LYS A 113 -11.12 -13.65 -9.63
N SER A 114 -12.35 -13.90 -10.06
CA SER A 114 -13.46 -14.28 -9.20
C SER A 114 -14.04 -15.61 -9.61
N PHE A 115 -14.53 -16.34 -8.62
CA PHE A 115 -15.11 -17.65 -8.76
C PHE A 115 -16.52 -17.61 -8.22
N ILE A 116 -17.41 -18.24 -8.97
CA ILE A 116 -18.71 -18.69 -8.49
C ILE A 116 -18.60 -20.20 -8.33
N ASP A 117 -18.85 -20.72 -7.14
CA ASP A 117 -18.84 -22.15 -6.85
C ASP A 117 -20.08 -22.48 -6.02
N THR A 118 -21.12 -22.88 -6.73
CA THR A 118 -22.41 -23.32 -6.18
C THR A 118 -22.77 -24.68 -6.80
N PRO A 119 -23.68 -25.45 -6.18
CA PRO A 119 -24.14 -26.71 -6.78
C PRO A 119 -24.75 -26.53 -8.18
N GLN A 120 -25.34 -25.37 -8.46
CA GLN A 120 -26.06 -25.08 -9.71
C GLN A 120 -25.17 -24.42 -10.77
N LEU A 121 -24.14 -23.68 -10.34
CA LEU A 121 -23.27 -22.90 -11.23
C LEU A 121 -21.84 -22.89 -10.71
N ARG A 122 -20.91 -23.26 -11.60
CA ARG A 122 -19.48 -23.04 -11.46
C ARG A 122 -18.98 -22.15 -12.58
N ASP A 123 -18.43 -21.00 -12.24
CA ASP A 123 -17.94 -20.03 -13.20
C ASP A 123 -16.65 -19.35 -12.71
N VAL A 124 -15.83 -18.90 -13.66
CA VAL A 124 -14.59 -18.18 -13.41
C VAL A 124 -14.57 -16.93 -14.28
N SER A 125 -14.53 -15.77 -13.63
CA SER A 125 -14.34 -14.49 -14.31
C SER A 125 -12.91 -14.00 -14.10
N LEU A 126 -12.25 -13.64 -15.21
CA LEU A 126 -10.88 -13.13 -15.21
C LEU A 126 -10.85 -11.73 -15.86
N GLY A 127 -10.56 -10.73 -15.05
CA GLY A 127 -10.23 -9.37 -15.48
C GLY A 127 -8.72 -9.16 -15.46
N ARG A 128 -8.11 -9.00 -16.65
CA ARG A 128 -6.74 -8.49 -16.80
C ARG A 128 -6.79 -7.09 -17.41
N GLY A 129 -6.73 -6.07 -16.56
CA GLY A 129 -6.53 -4.71 -17.03
C GLY A 129 -5.09 -4.52 -17.52
N ARG A 130 -4.86 -3.62 -18.48
CA ARG A 130 -3.51 -3.09 -18.76
C ARG A 130 -3.13 -2.12 -17.64
N SER A 131 -2.69 -2.67 -16.52
CA SER A 131 -2.26 -1.94 -15.32
C SER A 131 -0.82 -1.47 -15.41
N GLN A 132 0.03 -2.19 -16.14
CA GLN A 132 1.43 -1.84 -16.30
C GLN A 132 1.59 -0.58 -17.14
N GLY A 133 2.27 0.41 -16.57
CA GLY A 133 2.51 1.70 -17.22
C GLY A 133 3.67 2.45 -16.59
N ALA A 134 4.36 3.25 -17.40
CA ALA A 134 5.42 4.13 -16.94
C ALA A 134 5.04 5.58 -17.24
N TYR A 135 5.25 6.45 -16.26
CA TYR A 135 4.93 7.87 -16.29
C TYR A 135 6.20 8.64 -15.97
N PHE A 136 6.41 9.74 -16.70
CA PHE A 136 7.51 10.66 -16.46
C PHE A 136 6.93 12.06 -16.30
N GLY A 137 7.53 12.86 -15.44
CA GLY A 137 7.10 14.22 -15.18
C GLY A 137 8.20 15.07 -14.59
N PHE A 138 7.98 16.37 -14.60
CA PHE A 138 8.86 17.36 -13.97
C PHE A 138 8.05 18.15 -12.93
N ALA A 139 8.68 18.43 -11.80
CA ALA A 139 8.13 19.27 -10.75
C ALA A 139 8.98 20.54 -10.65
N TRP A 140 8.34 21.69 -10.83
CA TRP A 140 8.98 23.00 -10.69
C TRP A 140 8.32 23.78 -9.55
N THR A 141 9.08 24.13 -8.52
CA THR A 141 8.64 24.92 -7.36
C THR A 141 9.07 26.38 -7.48
N PHE A 142 8.13 27.30 -7.31
CA PHE A 142 8.36 28.74 -7.23
C PHE A 142 8.08 29.25 -5.80
N GLY A 143 8.93 30.15 -5.28
CA GLY A 143 8.64 30.89 -4.04
C GLY A 143 8.88 30.16 -2.70
N ALA A 144 9.67 29.08 -2.64
CA ALA A 144 9.94 28.40 -1.36
C ALA A 144 10.84 29.28 -0.44
N PRO A 145 10.39 29.61 0.79
CA PRO A 145 11.26 30.25 1.78
C PRO A 145 12.43 29.30 2.15
N PRO A 146 13.62 29.83 2.49
CA PRO A 146 14.76 29.01 2.86
C PRO A 146 14.41 28.06 4.02
N LYS A 147 14.94 26.83 3.98
CA LYS A 147 14.74 25.83 5.05
C LYS A 147 15.05 26.48 6.41
N ARG A 148 14.07 26.50 7.31
CA ARG A 148 14.24 27.02 8.67
C ARG A 148 15.38 26.25 9.35
N PRO A 149 16.38 26.94 9.95
CA PRO A 149 17.39 26.28 10.75
C PRO A 149 16.74 25.44 11.87
N PRO A 150 17.38 24.34 12.31
CA PRO A 150 16.95 23.62 13.50
C PRO A 150 16.81 24.58 14.70
N PRO A 151 15.85 24.35 15.61
CA PRO A 151 15.78 25.10 16.85
C PRO A 151 17.12 25.02 17.59
N PRO A 152 17.56 26.09 18.28
CA PRO A 152 18.72 26.01 19.15
C PRO A 152 18.54 24.87 20.17
N PRO A 153 19.61 24.16 20.58
CA PRO A 153 19.52 23.20 21.67
C PRO A 153 18.93 23.89 22.91
N ALA A 154 18.07 23.16 23.63
CA ALA A 154 17.47 23.66 24.85
C ALA A 154 18.56 24.13 25.83
N PRO A 155 18.37 25.26 26.53
CA PRO A 155 19.31 25.67 27.57
C PRO A 155 19.46 24.53 28.56
N GLU A 156 20.71 24.15 28.86
CA GLU A 156 20.99 23.16 29.90
C GLU A 156 20.29 23.59 31.19
N PRO A 157 19.63 22.67 31.91
CA PRO A 157 19.01 23.01 33.18
C PRO A 157 20.11 23.59 34.08
N GLU A 158 19.98 24.87 34.42
CA GLU A 158 20.85 25.52 35.38
C GLU A 158 20.87 24.64 36.63
N ALA A 159 22.06 24.23 37.04
CA ALA A 159 22.23 23.47 38.27
C ALA A 159 21.58 24.29 39.39
N GLU A 160 20.48 23.78 39.95
CA GLU A 160 19.81 24.38 41.10
C GLU A 160 20.88 24.70 42.14
N ALA A 161 21.17 25.99 42.30
CA ALA A 161 21.95 26.46 43.41
C ALA A 161 21.13 26.16 44.66
N ILE A 162 21.50 25.06 45.31
CA ILE A 162 21.00 24.66 46.63
C ILE A 162 21.42 25.77 47.59
N HIS A 163 20.55 26.78 47.78
CA HIS A 163 20.65 27.70 48.90
C HIS A 163 20.00 27.04 50.12
N GLY A 164 20.78 26.94 51.19
CA GLY A 164 20.45 26.25 52.44
C GLY A 164 19.73 27.09 53.48
#